data_AF-A0AAD7KHD0-F1
#
_entry.id   AF-A0AAD7KHD0-F1
#
_cell.length_a   1.000
_cell.length_b   1.000
_cell.length_c   1.000
_cell.angle_alpha   90.00
_cell.angle_beta   90.00
_cell.angle_gamma   90.00
#
_symmetry.space_group_name_H-M   'P 1'
#
loop_
_entity.id
_entity.type
_entity.pdbx_description
1 polymer ?
#
loop_
_entity_poly.entity_id
_entity_poly.type
_entity_poly.pdbx_seq_one_letter_code
_entity_poly.pdbx_strand_id
1 'polypeptide(L)'
;MSLPPLSLSILGVEPLDEFIKEIADFVHYTIINRPPDLQGKVEVEAKVGQLVDTSSNRRLELPILVETIIAPQSIPLRFESNMSVEQHKHFNTRLNELQNSSMQPGFPSSPLGYVHLKLYGLRETTKTGKVLECMRKIRLGDLNIYSPKRAVDWRVSVNLEVPVSHPIGSPTHTRKKDRLSYSHEEFSIDLTQVTASTPNGPPTVMHELEIEIARPTLLLATAAKRGDPNAPELERSAFDELIRAFVNNARILVRNANEGWQP
;
A
#
# COMPACT_ATOMS: atom_id res chain seq x y z
N MET A 1 16.98 -19.97 35.29
CA MET A 1 16.26 -20.97 34.47
C MET A 1 15.46 -20.22 33.43
N SER A 2 15.61 -20.51 32.14
CA SER A 2 14.69 -19.97 31.13
C SER A 2 13.38 -20.74 31.20
N LEU A 3 12.27 -20.03 31.33
CA LEU A 3 10.94 -20.66 31.26
C LEU A 3 10.70 -21.16 29.82
N PRO A 4 10.05 -22.32 29.64
CA PRO A 4 9.68 -22.80 28.32
C PRO A 4 8.63 -21.86 27.69
N PRO A 5 8.55 -21.78 26.35
CA PRO A 5 7.49 -21.03 25.68
C PRO A 5 6.12 -21.65 25.98
N LEU A 6 5.09 -20.80 26.07
CA LEU A 6 3.71 -21.24 26.20
C LEU A 6 3.21 -21.82 24.86
N SER A 7 2.26 -22.76 24.93
CA SER A 7 1.49 -23.18 23.76
C SER A 7 0.70 -21.99 23.20
N LEU A 8 0.56 -21.92 21.87
CA LEU A 8 -0.15 -20.83 21.19
C LEU A 8 -1.64 -20.76 21.58
N SER A 9 -2.26 -21.92 21.80
CA SER A 9 -3.64 -22.07 22.28
C SER A 9 -3.85 -23.46 22.89
N ILE A 10 -5.05 -23.74 23.40
CA ILE A 10 -5.46 -25.07 23.87
C ILE A 10 -5.38 -26.15 22.77
N LEU A 11 -5.38 -25.73 21.50
CA LEU A 11 -5.26 -26.61 20.32
C LEU A 11 -3.84 -26.62 19.74
N GLY A 12 -2.91 -25.85 20.31
CA GLY A 12 -1.54 -25.73 19.79
C GLY A 12 -1.42 -24.91 18.50
N VAL A 13 -2.48 -24.23 18.07
CA VAL A 13 -2.50 -23.39 16.85
C VAL A 13 -2.79 -21.93 17.19
N GLU A 14 -2.22 -21.00 16.41
CA GLU A 14 -2.57 -19.58 16.51
C GLU A 14 -3.97 -19.36 15.92
N PRO A 15 -4.87 -18.63 16.61
CA PRO A 15 -6.17 -18.28 16.03
C PRO A 15 -6.00 -17.36 14.84
N LEU A 16 -6.98 -17.40 13.95
CA LEU A 16 -7.00 -16.58 12.74
C LEU A 16 -7.09 -15.08 13.09
N ASP A 17 -6.26 -14.26 12.45
CA ASP A 17 -6.42 -12.80 12.51
C ASP A 17 -7.55 -12.38 11.56
N GLU A 18 -8.75 -12.18 12.13
CA GLU A 18 -9.95 -11.74 11.40
C GLU A 18 -9.73 -10.46 10.60
N PHE A 19 -8.86 -9.56 11.07
CA PHE A 19 -8.55 -8.32 10.35
C PHE A 19 -7.81 -8.62 9.04
N ILE A 20 -6.80 -9.50 9.09
CA ILE A 20 -6.03 -9.89 7.91
C ILE A 20 -6.92 -10.71 6.97
N LYS A 21 -7.74 -11.60 7.52
CA LYS A 21 -8.72 -12.36 6.74
C LYS A 21 -9.69 -11.45 5.98
N GLU A 22 -10.25 -10.44 6.63
CA GLU A 22 -11.19 -9.51 5.99
C GLU A 22 -10.53 -8.75 4.83
N ILE A 23 -9.28 -8.30 4.99
CA ILE A 23 -8.52 -7.69 3.90
C ILE A 23 -8.27 -8.69 2.77
N ALA A 24 -7.90 -9.93 3.11
CA ALA A 24 -7.67 -10.98 2.11
C ALA A 24 -8.95 -11.32 1.34
N ASP A 25 -10.09 -11.43 2.02
CA ASP A 25 -11.40 -11.66 1.42
C ASP A 25 -11.80 -10.52 0.48
N PHE A 26 -11.63 -9.27 0.91
CA PHE A 26 -11.88 -8.10 0.07
C PHE A 26 -11.00 -8.09 -1.18
N VAL A 27 -9.69 -8.27 -1.04
CA VAL A 27 -8.75 -8.23 -2.17
C VAL A 27 -9.06 -9.38 -3.13
N HIS A 28 -9.26 -10.59 -2.61
CA HIS A 28 -9.59 -11.77 -3.41
C HIS A 28 -10.91 -11.59 -4.17
N TYR A 29 -11.97 -11.19 -3.48
CA TYR A 29 -13.27 -10.92 -4.10
C TYR A 29 -13.15 -9.87 -5.21
N THR A 30 -12.43 -8.78 -4.96
CA THR A 30 -12.26 -7.70 -5.94
C THR A 30 -11.47 -8.16 -7.17
N ILE A 31 -10.46 -9.01 -6.97
CA ILE A 31 -9.66 -9.57 -8.06
C ILE A 31 -10.48 -10.54 -8.91
N ILE A 32 -11.20 -11.48 -8.29
CA ILE A 32 -11.94 -12.52 -9.01
C ILE A 32 -13.15 -11.93 -9.76
N ASN A 33 -13.77 -10.88 -9.20
CA ASN A 33 -14.92 -10.20 -9.81
C ASN A 33 -14.53 -8.97 -10.67
N ARG A 34 -13.25 -8.82 -11.03
CA ARG A 34 -12.82 -7.73 -11.92
C ARG A 34 -13.48 -7.86 -13.31
N PRO A 35 -13.76 -6.76 -14.02
CA PRO A 35 -14.37 -6.81 -15.34
C PRO A 35 -13.53 -7.66 -16.32
N PRO A 36 -14.09 -8.71 -16.94
CA PRO A 36 -13.32 -9.63 -17.80
C PRO A 36 -12.88 -8.99 -19.11
N ASP A 37 -13.63 -7.99 -19.60
CA ASP A 37 -13.38 -7.31 -20.87
C ASP A 37 -12.24 -6.28 -20.79
N LEU A 38 -11.80 -5.94 -19.57
CA LEU A 38 -10.71 -4.99 -19.36
C LEU A 38 -9.40 -5.73 -19.16
N GLN A 39 -8.57 -5.74 -20.20
CA GLN A 39 -7.19 -6.21 -20.10
C GLN A 39 -6.34 -5.15 -19.40
N GLY A 40 -5.93 -5.43 -18.17
CA GLY A 40 -5.09 -4.54 -17.39
C GLY A 40 -4.32 -5.29 -16.30
N LYS A 41 -3.27 -4.65 -15.80
CA LYS A 41 -2.49 -5.14 -14.67
C LYS A 41 -3.26 -4.84 -13.38
N VAL A 42 -3.48 -5.85 -12.54
CA VAL A 42 -4.02 -5.64 -11.19
C VAL A 42 -2.95 -5.01 -10.32
N GLU A 43 -3.32 -3.97 -9.59
CA GLU A 43 -2.47 -3.29 -8.63
C GLU A 43 -3.18 -3.28 -7.27
N VAL A 44 -2.51 -3.77 -6.23
CA VAL A 44 -2.97 -3.72 -4.85
C VAL A 44 -1.98 -2.85 -4.08
N GLU A 45 -2.47 -1.74 -3.56
CA GLU A 45 -1.67 -0.73 -2.85
C GLU A 45 -2.31 -0.39 -1.50
N ALA A 46 -1.50 -0.11 -0.49
CA ALA A 46 -1.92 0.49 0.76
C ALA A 46 -1.28 1.87 0.89
N LYS A 47 -2.10 2.88 1.16
CA LYS A 47 -1.66 4.27 1.29
C LYS A 47 -1.78 4.73 2.73
N VAL A 48 -0.74 5.43 3.19
CA VAL A 48 -0.74 6.11 4.49
C VAL A 48 -1.34 7.50 4.33
N GLY A 49 -2.23 7.90 5.23
CA GLY A 49 -2.93 9.17 5.14
C GLY A 49 -3.83 9.45 6.34
N GLN A 50 -4.89 10.21 6.14
CA GLN A 50 -5.90 10.48 7.17
C GLN A 50 -7.30 10.21 6.65
N LEU A 51 -8.13 9.56 7.48
CA LEU A 51 -9.57 9.50 7.26
C LEU A 51 -10.19 10.77 7.81
N VAL A 52 -10.84 11.55 6.96
CA VAL A 52 -11.42 12.84 7.32
C VAL A 52 -12.93 12.79 7.15
N ASP A 53 -13.65 13.10 8.22
CA ASP A 53 -15.09 13.25 8.18
C ASP A 53 -15.46 14.47 7.31
N THR A 54 -16.32 14.24 6.32
CA THR A 54 -16.68 15.27 5.33
C THR A 54 -17.56 16.36 5.94
N SER A 55 -18.24 16.11 7.05
CA SER A 55 -19.09 17.09 7.72
C SER A 55 -18.31 18.06 8.58
N SER A 56 -17.35 17.56 9.37
CA SER A 56 -16.53 18.36 10.28
C SER A 56 -15.22 18.84 9.68
N ASN A 57 -14.79 18.24 8.56
CA ASN A 57 -13.51 18.47 7.91
C ASN A 57 -12.30 18.19 8.84
N ARG A 58 -12.49 17.31 9.82
CA ARG A 58 -11.48 16.88 10.80
C ARG A 58 -11.22 15.39 10.69
N ARG A 59 -10.06 14.96 11.18
CA ARG A 59 -9.75 13.53 11.26
C ARG A 59 -10.89 12.81 11.99
N LEU A 60 -11.29 11.68 11.43
CA LEU A 60 -12.37 10.86 11.94
C LEU A 60 -12.12 10.48 13.40
N GLU A 61 -13.14 10.63 14.25
CA GLU A 61 -13.12 10.22 15.64
C GLU A 61 -14.28 9.25 15.87
N LEU A 62 -13.95 8.01 16.22
CA LEU A 62 -14.91 6.96 16.53
C LEU A 62 -14.68 6.42 17.94
N PRO A 63 -15.72 5.94 18.64
CA PRO A 63 -15.60 5.33 19.96
C PRO A 63 -15.00 3.90 19.88
N ILE A 64 -13.83 3.78 19.24
CA ILE A 64 -13.13 2.52 18.94
C ILE A 64 -11.69 2.64 19.46
N LEU A 65 -11.18 1.58 20.08
CA LEU A 65 -9.88 1.60 20.76
C LEU A 65 -8.73 0.96 19.97
N VAL A 66 -9.02 0.29 18.87
CA VAL A 66 -8.04 -0.49 18.10
C VAL A 66 -8.20 -0.22 16.62
N GLU A 67 -7.16 -0.55 15.86
CA GLU A 67 -7.21 -0.53 14.40
C GLU A 67 -8.42 -1.30 13.89
N THR A 68 -9.22 -0.69 13.02
CA THR A 68 -10.50 -1.25 12.57
C THR A 68 -10.78 -0.90 11.12
N ILE A 69 -11.27 -1.88 10.36
CA ILE A 69 -11.75 -1.70 9.00
C ILE A 69 -13.11 -1.00 9.06
N ILE A 70 -13.23 0.15 8.39
CA ILE A 70 -14.49 0.87 8.26
C ILE A 70 -15.29 0.23 7.14
N ALA A 71 -16.50 -0.23 7.47
CA ALA A 71 -17.43 -0.76 6.50
C ALA A 71 -17.63 0.25 5.34
N PRO A 72 -17.49 -0.15 4.07
CA PRO A 72 -17.66 0.76 2.94
C PRO A 72 -18.99 1.50 2.99
N GLN A 73 -18.97 2.80 2.68
CA GLN A 73 -20.17 3.65 2.61
C GLN A 73 -20.95 3.82 3.93
N SER A 74 -20.44 3.31 5.06
CA SER A 74 -21.09 3.44 6.36
C SER A 74 -20.99 4.85 6.97
N ILE A 75 -19.92 5.57 6.62
CA ILE A 75 -19.61 6.91 7.14
C ILE A 75 -19.25 7.81 5.95
N PRO A 76 -19.78 9.04 5.87
CA PRO A 76 -19.41 10.01 4.84
C PRO A 76 -18.01 10.58 5.14
N LEU A 77 -16.98 9.85 4.72
CA LEU A 77 -15.58 10.22 4.89
C LEU A 77 -14.88 10.41 3.54
N ARG A 78 -13.75 11.11 3.56
CA ARG A 78 -12.75 11.08 2.49
C ARG A 78 -11.42 10.61 3.06
N PHE A 79 -10.58 10.05 2.21
CA PHE A 79 -9.21 9.73 2.57
C PHE A 79 -8.27 10.75 1.93
N GLU A 80 -7.42 11.34 2.75
CA GLU A 80 -6.37 12.25 2.31
C GLU A 80 -5.03 11.52 2.32
N SER A 81 -4.57 11.14 1.13
CA SER A 81 -3.25 10.55 0.90
C SER A 81 -2.19 11.65 0.95
N ASN A 82 -1.89 12.15 2.14
CA ASN A 82 -0.87 13.17 2.35
C ASN A 82 -0.25 13.03 3.74
N MET A 83 1.00 13.45 3.88
CA MET A 83 1.69 13.57 5.17
C MET A 83 2.44 14.90 5.28
N SER A 84 2.85 15.24 6.49
CA SER A 84 3.71 16.41 6.71
C SER A 84 5.10 16.22 6.10
N VAL A 85 5.79 17.33 5.86
CA VAL A 85 7.18 17.33 5.36
C VAL A 85 8.09 16.63 6.36
N GLU A 86 7.84 16.80 7.66
CA GLU A 86 8.56 16.18 8.75
C GLU A 86 8.41 14.67 8.74
N GLN A 87 7.19 14.16 8.54
CA GLN A 87 6.93 12.72 8.40
C GLN A 87 7.60 12.15 7.15
N HIS A 88 7.53 12.86 6.02
CA HIS A 88 8.20 12.43 4.80
C HIS A 88 9.72 12.35 4.98
N LYS A 89 10.32 13.37 5.61
CA LYS A 89 11.75 13.37 5.95
C LYS A 89 12.10 12.22 6.90
N HIS A 90 11.25 11.97 7.90
CA HIS A 90 11.42 10.86 8.84
C HIS A 90 11.46 9.50 8.12
N PHE A 91 10.47 9.21 7.28
CA PHE A 91 10.44 7.96 6.52
C PHE A 91 11.62 7.83 5.57
N ASN A 92 12.01 8.90 4.87
CA ASN A 92 13.19 8.89 4.01
C ASN A 92 14.44 8.48 4.79
N THR A 93 14.68 9.09 5.95
CA THR A 93 15.81 8.75 6.81
C THR A 93 15.74 7.28 7.25
N ARG A 94 14.59 6.83 7.75
CA ARG A 94 14.45 5.46 8.28
C ARG A 94 14.55 4.38 7.21
N LEU A 95 13.94 4.57 6.05
CA LEU A 95 14.01 3.60 4.97
C LEU A 95 15.42 3.51 4.38
N ASN A 96 16.16 4.62 4.31
CA ASN A 96 17.59 4.59 3.93
C ASN A 96 18.46 3.90 4.99
N GLU A 97 18.23 4.15 6.28
CA GLU A 97 18.93 3.45 7.36
C GLU A 97 18.64 1.94 7.31
N LEU A 98 17.37 1.57 7.13
CA LEU A 98 16.93 0.18 7.00
C LEU A 98 17.59 -0.47 5.80
N GLN A 99 17.59 0.18 4.64
CA GLN A 99 18.24 -0.31 3.43
C GLN A 99 19.74 -0.59 3.65
N ASN A 100 20.45 0.36 4.28
CA ASN A 100 21.88 0.18 4.60
C ASN A 100 22.12 -0.97 5.59
N SER A 101 21.29 -1.07 6.64
CA SER A 101 21.39 -2.12 7.65
C SER A 101 21.07 -3.51 7.09
N SER A 102 20.13 -3.60 6.14
CA SER A 102 19.68 -4.85 5.52
C SER A 102 20.75 -5.53 4.65
N MET A 103 21.79 -4.80 4.26
CA MET A 103 22.94 -5.33 3.53
C MET A 103 24.01 -5.93 4.47
N GLN A 104 23.89 -5.75 5.79
CA GLN A 104 24.89 -6.24 6.74
C GLN A 104 24.70 -7.73 7.08
N PRO A 105 25.78 -8.50 7.28
CA PRO A 105 25.68 -9.87 7.74
C PRO A 105 24.96 -9.97 9.09
N GLY A 106 24.00 -10.90 9.20
CA GLY A 106 23.23 -11.12 10.43
C GLY A 106 21.98 -10.25 10.57
N PHE A 107 21.64 -9.42 9.57
CA PHE A 107 20.32 -8.79 9.52
C PHE A 107 19.22 -9.87 9.43
N PRO A 108 18.11 -9.76 10.19
CA PRO A 108 17.14 -10.84 10.35
C PRO A 108 16.23 -11.07 9.13
N SER A 109 16.34 -10.26 8.08
CA SER A 109 15.47 -10.28 6.90
C SER A 109 16.28 -10.15 5.61
N SER A 110 15.62 -10.43 4.48
CA SER A 110 16.18 -10.22 3.14
C SER A 110 16.55 -8.74 2.90
N PRO A 111 17.59 -8.45 2.08
CA PRO A 111 18.02 -7.08 1.80
C PRO A 111 16.97 -6.25 1.06
N LEU A 112 16.95 -4.95 1.32
CA LEU A 112 16.12 -3.99 0.58
C LEU A 112 16.86 -3.47 -0.65
N GLY A 113 16.17 -3.46 -1.80
CA GLY A 113 16.58 -2.72 -2.99
C GLY A 113 16.16 -1.26 -2.92
N TYR A 114 16.79 -0.39 -3.71
CA TYR A 114 16.51 1.04 -3.74
C TYR A 114 16.67 1.63 -5.15
N VAL A 115 15.69 2.44 -5.56
CA VAL A 115 15.71 3.20 -6.81
C VAL A 115 15.12 4.59 -6.60
N HIS A 116 15.77 5.63 -7.13
CA HIS A 116 15.27 7.01 -7.13
C HIS A 116 14.75 7.39 -8.52
N LEU A 117 13.43 7.57 -8.62
CA LEU A 117 12.69 7.88 -9.84
C LEU A 117 12.22 9.33 -9.86
N LYS A 118 12.43 10.02 -10.98
CA LYS A 118 11.86 11.35 -11.24
C LYS A 118 10.92 11.25 -12.44
N LEU A 119 9.62 11.39 -12.21
CA LEU A 119 8.57 11.18 -13.20
C LEU A 119 7.89 12.51 -13.57
N TYR A 120 7.60 12.72 -14.85
CA TYR A 120 7.08 13.99 -15.38
C TYR A 120 5.82 13.81 -16.23
N GLY A 121 4.66 14.24 -15.70
CA GLY A 121 3.39 14.31 -16.44
C GLY A 121 2.71 12.95 -16.64
N LEU A 122 1.85 12.87 -17.67
CA LEU A 122 1.14 11.64 -18.09
C LEU A 122 2.07 10.60 -18.75
N ARG A 123 3.37 10.93 -18.81
CA ARG A 123 4.44 10.09 -19.29
C ARG A 123 5.29 9.80 -18.07
N GLU A 124 5.22 8.58 -17.59
CA GLU A 124 6.34 8.11 -16.81
C GLU A 124 7.58 8.26 -17.75
N THR A 125 8.53 9.11 -17.41
CA THR A 125 9.76 9.28 -18.18
C THR A 125 10.89 8.98 -17.23
N THR A 126 11.69 7.97 -17.54
CA THR A 126 12.98 7.82 -16.88
C THR A 126 13.89 8.99 -17.30
N LYS A 127 14.99 9.19 -16.57
CA LYS A 127 16.00 10.22 -16.90
C LYS A 127 16.52 10.13 -18.36
N THR A 128 16.29 9.03 -19.07
CA THR A 128 16.68 8.82 -20.47
C THR A 128 15.63 9.25 -21.50
N GLY A 129 14.49 9.81 -21.08
CA GLY A 129 13.44 10.29 -21.99
C GLY A 129 12.62 9.17 -22.65
N LYS A 130 12.79 7.91 -22.23
CA LYS A 130 11.94 6.81 -22.68
C LYS A 130 10.54 7.00 -22.11
N VAL A 131 9.56 7.14 -23.00
CA VAL A 131 8.14 7.17 -22.63
C VAL A 131 7.77 5.80 -22.09
N LEU A 132 7.48 5.72 -20.81
CA LEU A 132 6.83 4.57 -20.18
C LEU A 132 5.36 4.55 -20.60
N GLU A 133 4.78 3.37 -20.51
CA GLU A 133 3.46 3.00 -21.02
C GLU A 133 2.37 3.99 -20.56
N CYS A 134 1.50 4.41 -21.48
CA CYS A 134 0.35 5.23 -21.12
C CYS A 134 -0.76 4.32 -20.61
N MET A 135 -1.21 4.55 -19.38
CA MET A 135 -2.18 3.69 -18.72
C MET A 135 -3.32 4.50 -18.10
N ARG A 136 -4.50 3.88 -18.05
CA ARG A 136 -5.68 4.38 -17.31
C ARG A 136 -5.86 3.51 -16.08
N LYS A 137 -5.73 4.12 -14.89
CA LYS A 137 -5.98 3.48 -13.60
C LYS A 137 -7.48 3.53 -13.27
N ILE A 138 -8.08 2.37 -13.07
CA ILE A 138 -9.50 2.20 -12.72
C ILE A 138 -9.55 1.62 -11.31
N ARG A 139 -10.17 2.31 -10.36
CA ARG A 139 -10.36 1.77 -9.01
C ARG A 139 -11.46 0.70 -9.04
N LEU A 140 -11.13 -0.50 -8.59
CA LEU A 140 -12.08 -1.61 -8.45
C LEU A 140 -12.73 -1.60 -7.07
N GLY A 141 -11.99 -1.21 -6.04
CA GLY A 141 -12.51 -1.05 -4.68
C GLY A 141 -11.46 -0.47 -3.72
N ASP A 142 -11.92 -0.02 -2.55
CA ASP A 142 -11.05 0.35 -1.44
C ASP A 142 -11.65 -0.04 -0.08
N LEU A 143 -10.76 -0.33 0.88
CA LEU A 143 -11.07 -0.45 2.29
C LEU A 143 -10.33 0.63 3.07
N ASN A 144 -11.06 1.30 3.96
CA ASN A 144 -10.53 2.33 4.83
C ASN A 144 -10.26 1.73 6.20
N ILE A 145 -9.06 1.94 6.73
CA ILE A 145 -8.63 1.41 8.03
C ILE A 145 -8.38 2.59 8.96
N TYR A 146 -9.18 2.65 10.02
CA TYR A 146 -9.07 3.65 11.07
C TYR A 146 -8.10 3.17 12.16
N SER A 147 -7.16 4.02 12.55
CA SER A 147 -6.11 3.69 13.51
C SER A 147 -6.11 4.68 14.70
N PRO A 148 -6.98 4.48 15.71
CA PRO A 148 -7.20 5.44 16.80
C PRO A 148 -5.98 5.70 17.68
N LYS A 149 -5.06 4.73 17.75
CA LYS A 149 -3.82 4.80 18.53
C LYS A 149 -2.62 5.31 17.74
N ARG A 150 -2.82 5.69 16.47
CA ARG A 150 -1.77 6.08 15.54
C ARG A 150 -2.04 7.49 15.02
N ALA A 151 -0.99 8.13 14.53
CA ALA A 151 -1.06 9.49 13.98
C ALA A 151 -1.69 9.55 12.59
N VAL A 152 -1.66 8.42 11.90
CA VAL A 152 -2.14 8.26 10.52
C VAL A 152 -3.09 7.07 10.47
N ASP A 153 -4.00 7.15 9.53
CA ASP A 153 -4.86 6.07 9.08
C ASP A 153 -4.30 5.50 7.77
N TRP A 154 -4.94 4.50 7.20
CA TRP A 154 -4.50 3.94 5.93
C TRP A 154 -5.65 3.37 5.11
N ARG A 155 -5.41 3.20 3.81
CA ARG A 155 -6.39 2.68 2.86
C ARG A 155 -5.76 1.62 1.98
N VAL A 156 -6.37 0.44 1.92
CA VAL A 156 -6.08 -0.56 0.90
C VAL A 156 -6.93 -0.26 -0.33
N SER A 157 -6.32 -0.20 -1.51
CA SER A 157 -7.00 -0.01 -2.79
C SER A 157 -6.63 -1.14 -3.75
N VAL A 158 -7.63 -1.63 -4.48
CA VAL A 158 -7.42 -2.52 -5.62
C VAL A 158 -7.76 -1.75 -6.88
N ASN A 159 -6.80 -1.64 -7.79
CA ASN A 159 -6.94 -0.92 -9.04
C ASN A 159 -6.62 -1.83 -10.23
N LEU A 160 -7.12 -1.45 -11.39
CA LEU A 160 -6.78 -2.04 -12.69
C LEU A 160 -6.09 -0.98 -13.54
N GLU A 161 -4.87 -1.28 -13.95
CA GLU A 161 -4.05 -0.45 -14.81
C GLU A 161 -4.18 -0.92 -16.26
N VAL A 162 -5.04 -0.25 -17.02
CA VAL A 162 -5.36 -0.63 -18.41
C VAL A 162 -4.47 0.17 -19.36
N PRO A 163 -3.64 -0.47 -20.21
CA PRO A 163 -2.89 0.21 -21.25
C PRO A 163 -3.83 0.97 -22.19
N VAL A 164 -3.50 2.21 -22.51
CA VAL A 164 -4.27 3.05 -23.44
C VAL A 164 -3.36 3.69 -24.48
N SER A 165 -3.93 3.97 -25.65
CA SER A 165 -3.25 4.78 -26.65
C SER A 165 -2.92 6.16 -26.10
N HIS A 166 -1.79 6.72 -26.53
CA HIS A 166 -1.38 8.08 -26.16
C HIS A 166 -2.51 9.08 -26.47
N PRO A 167 -2.96 9.87 -25.49
CA PRO A 167 -4.03 10.83 -25.72
C PRO A 167 -3.58 11.91 -26.69
N ILE A 168 -4.50 12.33 -27.56
CA ILE A 168 -4.30 13.42 -28.51
C ILE A 168 -4.72 14.72 -27.81
N GLY A 169 -3.80 15.68 -27.71
CA GLY A 169 -4.06 17.01 -27.14
C GLY A 169 -3.05 17.44 -26.08
N SER A 170 -3.24 18.66 -25.56
CA SER A 170 -2.43 19.24 -24.49
C SER A 170 -2.85 18.67 -23.13
N PRO A 171 -1.91 18.32 -22.23
CA PRO A 171 -2.27 17.91 -20.88
C PRO A 171 -2.96 19.07 -20.15
N THR A 172 -4.15 18.82 -19.59
CA THR A 172 -4.88 19.80 -18.77
C THR A 172 -4.28 19.93 -17.38
N HIS A 173 -3.62 18.88 -16.89
CA HIS A 173 -2.97 18.83 -15.59
C HIS A 173 -1.62 18.14 -15.72
N THR A 174 -0.59 18.72 -15.10
CA THR A 174 0.74 18.13 -15.04
C THR A 174 1.14 17.92 -13.59
N ARG A 175 1.62 16.72 -13.29
CA ARG A 175 2.21 16.40 -11.99
C ARG A 175 3.67 16.00 -12.20
N LYS A 176 4.55 16.51 -11.36
CA LYS A 176 5.92 16.04 -11.24
C LYS A 176 6.00 15.18 -9.98
N LYS A 177 6.56 13.97 -10.10
CA LYS A 177 6.76 13.08 -8.97
C LYS A 177 8.26 12.87 -8.74
N ASP A 178 8.67 13.00 -7.49
CA ASP A 178 10.01 12.64 -7.02
C ASP A 178 9.84 11.47 -6.05
N ARG A 179 10.21 10.27 -6.49
CA ARG A 179 9.86 8.99 -5.83
C ARG A 179 11.11 8.23 -5.41
N LEU A 180 11.17 7.90 -4.13
CA LEU A 180 12.15 6.99 -3.54
C LEU A 180 11.44 5.64 -3.38
N SER A 181 11.86 4.65 -4.16
CA SER A 181 11.25 3.31 -4.17
C SER A 181 12.18 2.31 -3.50
N TYR A 182 11.67 1.58 -2.52
CA TYR A 182 12.36 0.53 -1.80
C TYR A 182 11.69 -0.81 -2.09
N SER A 183 12.43 -1.78 -2.63
CA SER A 183 11.88 -3.11 -2.94
C SER A 183 12.27 -4.12 -1.87
N HIS A 184 11.30 -4.87 -1.36
CA HIS A 184 11.53 -5.94 -0.39
C HIS A 184 10.64 -7.13 -0.76
N GLU A 185 11.25 -8.23 -1.22
CA GLU A 185 10.54 -9.44 -1.66
C GLU A 185 9.42 -9.14 -2.68
N GLU A 186 8.16 -9.32 -2.27
CA GLU A 186 6.96 -9.11 -3.09
C GLU A 186 6.40 -7.69 -3.01
N PHE A 187 7.10 -6.77 -2.35
CA PHE A 187 6.60 -5.47 -2.01
C PHE A 187 7.48 -4.35 -2.56
N SER A 188 6.85 -3.26 -2.99
CA SER A 188 7.52 -1.97 -3.21
C SER A 188 6.95 -0.94 -2.24
N ILE A 189 7.82 -0.21 -1.57
CA ILE A 189 7.48 0.89 -0.68
C ILE A 189 7.93 2.18 -1.37
N ASP A 190 6.98 3.01 -1.75
CA ASP A 190 7.22 4.22 -2.52
C ASP A 190 6.95 5.45 -1.64
N LEU A 191 8.00 6.23 -1.39
CA LEU A 191 7.91 7.53 -0.76
C LEU A 191 8.00 8.60 -1.84
N THR A 192 6.87 9.27 -2.11
CA THR A 192 6.70 10.15 -3.28
C THR A 192 6.35 11.58 -2.87
N GLN A 193 7.14 12.54 -3.34
CA GLN A 193 6.74 13.94 -3.36
C GLN A 193 6.06 14.25 -4.71
N VAL A 194 4.81 14.71 -4.65
CA VAL A 194 4.03 15.09 -5.82
C VAL A 194 3.89 16.61 -5.88
N THR A 195 4.35 17.22 -6.96
CA THR A 195 4.10 18.65 -7.26
C THR A 195 3.09 18.74 -8.39
N ALA A 196 1.88 19.21 -8.09
CA ALA A 196 0.83 19.41 -9.07
C ALA A 196 0.78 20.88 -9.49
N SER A 197 0.86 21.14 -10.81
CA SER A 197 0.68 22.48 -11.38
C SER A 197 -0.78 22.68 -11.77
N THR A 198 -1.37 23.79 -11.34
CA THR A 198 -2.68 24.24 -11.79
C THR A 198 -2.50 25.38 -12.80
N PRO A 199 -3.37 25.52 -13.83
CA PRO A 199 -3.20 26.54 -14.86
C PRO A 199 -3.16 27.98 -14.31
N ASN A 200 -3.88 28.25 -13.21
CA ASN A 200 -4.12 29.60 -12.69
C ASN A 200 -3.84 29.74 -11.17
N GLY A 201 -3.08 28.82 -10.56
CA GLY A 201 -2.83 28.82 -9.12
C GLY A 201 -1.41 28.38 -8.75
N PRO A 202 -1.00 28.60 -7.48
CA PRO A 202 0.29 28.14 -7.00
C PRO A 202 0.38 26.60 -7.09
N PRO A 203 1.57 26.05 -7.33
CA PRO A 203 1.75 24.61 -7.32
C PRO A 203 1.49 24.04 -5.92
N THR A 204 0.78 22.92 -5.86
CA THR A 204 0.54 22.21 -4.60
C THR A 204 1.54 21.06 -4.46
N VAL A 205 2.17 20.96 -3.30
CA VAL A 205 3.10 19.86 -2.96
C VAL A 205 2.41 18.92 -1.97
N MET A 206 2.44 17.63 -2.28
CA MET A 206 1.93 16.56 -1.43
C MET A 206 3.04 15.53 -1.21
N HIS A 207 2.98 14.85 -0.06
CA HIS A 207 3.89 13.80 0.32
C HIS A 207 3.08 12.52 0.54
N GLU A 208 3.36 11.50 -0.25
CA GLU A 208 2.65 10.23 -0.27
C GLU A 208 3.60 9.11 0.17
N LEU A 209 3.09 8.16 0.95
CA LEU A 209 3.76 6.89 1.24
C LEU A 209 2.78 5.77 0.90
N GLU A 210 3.21 4.90 0.01
CA GLU A 210 2.44 3.76 -0.46
C GLU A 210 3.28 2.49 -0.36
N ILE A 211 2.62 1.37 -0.06
CA ILE A 211 3.19 0.03 -0.24
C ILE A 211 2.33 -0.71 -1.26
N GLU A 212 2.96 -1.35 -2.23
CA GLU A 212 2.29 -2.15 -3.26
C GLU A 212 2.77 -3.60 -3.25
N ILE A 213 1.92 -4.50 -3.74
CA ILE A 213 2.33 -5.85 -4.13
C ILE A 213 2.95 -5.76 -5.52
N ALA A 214 4.27 -5.90 -5.60
CA ALA A 214 5.09 -5.62 -6.78
C ALA A 214 4.88 -6.62 -7.94
N ARG A 215 4.50 -7.87 -7.64
CA ARG A 215 4.28 -8.94 -8.65
C ARG A 215 2.80 -9.30 -8.81
N PRO A 216 2.06 -8.64 -9.72
CA PRO A 216 0.67 -8.98 -10.02
C PRO A 216 0.46 -10.42 -10.48
N THR A 217 1.43 -10.99 -11.20
CA THR A 217 1.35 -12.37 -11.68
C THR A 217 1.35 -13.37 -10.52
N LEU A 218 2.18 -13.14 -9.49
CA LEU A 218 2.16 -13.93 -8.27
C LEU A 218 0.83 -13.76 -7.54
N LEU A 219 0.39 -12.52 -7.34
CA LEU A 219 -0.88 -12.20 -6.69
C LEU A 219 -2.07 -12.91 -7.34
N LEU A 220 -2.16 -12.89 -8.67
CA LEU A 220 -3.23 -13.57 -9.41
C LEU A 220 -3.11 -15.10 -9.33
N ALA A 221 -1.89 -15.64 -9.39
CA ALA A 221 -1.65 -17.08 -9.29
C ALA A 221 -2.04 -17.63 -7.91
N THR A 222 -1.65 -16.95 -6.83
CA THR A 222 -2.03 -17.36 -5.47
C THR A 222 -3.53 -17.16 -5.22
N ALA A 223 -4.12 -16.07 -5.73
CA ALA A 223 -5.57 -15.85 -5.64
C ALA A 223 -6.39 -16.97 -6.30
N ALA A 224 -5.92 -17.50 -7.43
CA ALA A 224 -6.58 -18.60 -8.13
C ALA A 224 -6.54 -19.93 -7.37
N LYS A 225 -5.57 -20.11 -6.46
CA LYS A 225 -5.40 -21.32 -5.65
C LYS A 225 -5.95 -21.20 -4.23
N ARG A 226 -6.32 -19.99 -3.80
CA ARG A 226 -6.83 -19.72 -2.46
C ARG A 226 -8.03 -20.61 -2.13
N GLY A 227 -7.86 -21.46 -1.12
CA GLY A 227 -8.93 -22.37 -0.67
C GLY A 227 -9.26 -23.55 -1.59
N ASP A 228 -8.56 -23.73 -2.73
CA ASP A 228 -8.80 -24.85 -3.66
C ASP A 228 -8.50 -26.20 -2.97
N PRO A 229 -9.50 -27.07 -2.74
CA PRO A 229 -9.28 -28.33 -2.01
C PRO A 229 -8.34 -29.30 -2.74
N ASN A 230 -8.10 -29.10 -4.04
CA ASN A 230 -7.22 -29.94 -4.86
C ASN A 230 -5.78 -29.44 -4.91
N ALA A 231 -5.50 -28.24 -4.40
CA ALA A 231 -4.16 -27.68 -4.37
C ALA A 231 -3.40 -28.10 -3.09
N PRO A 232 -2.07 -28.18 -3.13
CA PRO A 232 -1.26 -28.36 -1.92
C PRO A 232 -1.56 -27.28 -0.86
N GLU A 233 -1.47 -27.63 0.43
CA GLU A 233 -1.78 -26.71 1.54
C GLU A 233 -1.04 -25.37 1.44
N LEU A 234 0.24 -25.40 1.08
CA LEU A 234 1.05 -24.20 0.87
C LEU A 234 0.50 -23.29 -0.24
N GLU A 235 0.01 -23.86 -1.34
CA GLU A 235 -0.58 -23.07 -2.44
C GLU A 235 -1.95 -22.51 -2.04
N ARG A 236 -2.72 -23.26 -1.24
CA ARG A 236 -4.03 -22.84 -0.75
C ARG A 236 -3.96 -21.65 0.20
N SER A 237 -2.90 -21.56 1.00
CA SER A 237 -2.68 -20.49 1.98
C SER A 237 -1.76 -19.37 1.46
N ALA A 238 -1.05 -19.56 0.35
CA ALA A 238 -0.08 -18.59 -0.17
C ALA A 238 -0.66 -17.18 -0.39
N PHE A 239 -1.93 -17.07 -0.78
CA PHE A 239 -2.58 -15.78 -0.92
C PHE A 239 -2.78 -15.09 0.43
N ASP A 240 -3.27 -15.81 1.44
CA ASP A 240 -3.47 -15.27 2.78
C ASP A 240 -2.15 -14.87 3.42
N GLU A 241 -1.09 -15.64 3.19
CA GLU A 241 0.29 -15.34 3.64
C GLU A 241 0.85 -14.07 2.97
N LEU A 242 0.61 -13.88 1.67
CA LEU A 242 0.99 -12.67 0.94
C LEU A 242 0.27 -11.44 1.50
N ILE A 243 -1.04 -11.55 1.76
CA ILE A 243 -1.83 -10.45 2.36
C ILE A 243 -1.40 -10.20 3.80
N ARG A 244 -1.08 -11.25 4.57
CA ARG A 244 -0.54 -11.13 5.94
C ARG A 244 0.74 -10.30 5.96
N ALA A 245 1.70 -10.62 5.10
CA ALA A 245 2.94 -9.86 4.98
C ALA A 245 2.70 -8.41 4.51
N PHE A 246 1.81 -8.21 3.53
CA PHE A 246 1.40 -6.88 3.06
C PHE A 246 0.83 -6.00 4.19
N VAL A 247 -0.12 -6.55 4.98
CA VAL A 247 -0.75 -5.87 6.12
C VAL A 247 0.28 -5.59 7.21
N ASN A 248 1.17 -6.54 7.51
CA ASN A 248 2.22 -6.34 8.51
C ASN A 248 3.17 -5.20 8.12
N ASN A 249 3.59 -5.14 6.86
CA ASN A 249 4.42 -4.04 6.37
C ASN A 249 3.68 -2.70 6.45
N ALA A 250 2.40 -2.64 6.09
CA ALA A 250 1.58 -1.43 6.26
C ALA A 250 1.46 -1.01 7.73
N ARG A 251 1.23 -1.96 8.64
CA ARG A 251 1.16 -1.73 10.10
C ARG A 251 2.48 -1.19 10.65
N ILE A 252 3.63 -1.69 10.19
CA ILE A 252 4.96 -1.18 10.56
C ILE A 252 5.09 0.29 10.12
N LEU A 253 4.73 0.61 8.87
CA LEU A 253 4.81 1.99 8.37
C LEU A 253 3.87 2.92 9.17
N VAL A 254 2.62 2.54 9.38
CA VAL A 254 1.62 3.31 10.14
C VAL A 254 2.05 3.52 11.60
N ARG A 255 2.65 2.49 12.23
CA ARG A 255 3.18 2.58 13.60
C ARG A 255 4.33 3.59 13.72
N ASN A 256 5.14 3.69 12.69
CA ASN A 256 6.34 4.52 12.64
C ASN A 256 6.12 5.84 11.89
N ALA A 257 4.86 6.27 11.75
CA ALA A 257 4.51 7.55 11.16
C ALA A 257 4.78 8.77 12.06
N ASN A 258 5.09 8.53 13.34
CA ASN A 258 5.58 9.52 14.31
C ASN A 258 6.88 9.02 14.96
N GLU A 259 7.53 9.84 15.80
CA GLU A 259 8.84 9.55 16.40
C GLU A 259 9.03 8.11 16.91
N GLY A 260 10.16 7.51 16.52
CA GLY A 260 10.59 6.16 16.89
C GLY A 260 10.38 5.15 15.75
N TRP A 261 11.39 4.30 15.50
CA TRP A 261 11.22 3.11 14.67
C TRP A 261 11.08 1.90 15.60
N GLN A 262 9.88 1.34 15.66
CA GLN A 262 9.55 0.15 16.42
C GLN A 262 9.32 -1.00 15.44
N PRO A 263 9.95 -2.17 15.68
CA PRO A 263 9.68 -3.38 14.91
C PRO A 263 8.22 -3.85 15.09
#